data_AF-A0A401SS01-F1
#
_entry.id   AF-A0A401SS01-F1
#
_cell.length_a   1.000
_cell.length_b   1.000
_cell.length_c   1.000
_cell.angle_alpha   90.00
_cell.angle_beta   90.00
_cell.angle_gamma   90.00
#
_symmetry.space_group_name_H-M   'P 1'
#
loop_
_entity.id
_entity.type
_entity.pdbx_description
1 polymer ?
#
loop_
_entity_poly.entity_id
_entity_poly.type
_entity_poly.pdbx_seq_one_letter_code
_entity_poly.pdbx_strand_id
1 'polypeptide(L)'
;MSVTDLFSVIQSSLSADQDVREEIRKVVQVLEQTAREILTLLQTVHQTSGLKDVTKKCQKAREHFAAVRSQLDELKTKFPADQYYRFNEHWRFVLQRLIFLAAFVVYLESETLVTREAVAGILGIEVHREKGFHLDIEDYLSGLLILANELVRQSND
;
A
#
# COMPACT_ATOMS: atom_id res chain seq x y z
N MET A 1 9.55 -25.51 -35.43
CA MET A 1 8.53 -25.40 -34.36
C MET A 1 7.18 -25.51 -35.03
N SER A 2 6.38 -26.51 -34.69
CA SER A 2 5.03 -26.64 -35.25
C SER A 2 4.08 -25.62 -34.61
N VAL A 3 2.93 -25.38 -35.23
CA VAL A 3 1.88 -24.52 -34.66
C VAL A 3 1.44 -25.06 -33.29
N THR A 4 1.32 -26.37 -33.13
CA THR A 4 0.98 -27.00 -31.85
C THR A 4 2.02 -26.75 -30.77
N ASP A 5 3.31 -26.83 -31.13
CA ASP A 5 4.41 -26.53 -30.19
C ASP A 5 4.37 -25.07 -29.74
N LEU A 6 4.08 -24.14 -30.67
CA LEU A 6 3.93 -22.72 -30.36
C LEU A 6 2.79 -22.48 -29.37
N PHE A 7 1.60 -23.05 -29.61
CA PHE A 7 0.47 -22.92 -28.69
C PHE A 7 0.75 -23.53 -27.31
N SER A 8 1.48 -24.65 -27.26
CA SER A 8 1.88 -25.27 -25.99
C SER A 8 2.81 -24.36 -25.17
N VAL A 9 3.78 -23.71 -25.80
CA VAL A 9 4.67 -22.73 -25.15
C VAL A 9 3.88 -21.54 -24.62
N ILE A 10 2.97 -20.98 -25.42
CA ILE A 10 2.10 -19.87 -25.00
C ILE A 10 1.25 -20.28 -23.80
N GLN A 11 0.62 -21.46 -23.85
CA GLN A 11 -0.21 -21.95 -22.77
C GLN A 11 0.58 -22.10 -21.47
N SER A 12 1.79 -22.67 -21.52
CA SER A 12 2.66 -22.78 -20.34
C SER A 12 3.04 -21.42 -19.76
N SER A 13 3.35 -20.44 -20.62
CA SER A 13 3.66 -19.07 -20.18
C SER A 13 2.44 -18.41 -19.52
N LEU A 14 1.23 -18.59 -20.06
CA LEU A 14 0.01 -18.02 -19.49
C LEU A 14 -0.34 -18.66 -18.15
N SER A 15 -0.12 -19.97 -17.99
CA SER A 15 -0.31 -20.65 -16.71
C SER A 15 0.65 -20.13 -15.64
N ALA A 16 1.94 -19.99 -15.96
CA ALA A 16 2.92 -19.43 -15.02
C ALA A 16 2.58 -17.97 -14.63
N ASP A 17 2.13 -17.16 -15.58
CA ASP A 17 1.63 -15.80 -15.33
C ASP A 17 0.44 -15.80 -14.38
N GLN A 18 -0.50 -16.73 -14.55
CA GLN A 18 -1.67 -16.87 -13.68
C GLN A 18 -1.28 -17.24 -12.26
N ASP A 19 -0.34 -18.18 -12.09
CA ASP A 19 0.14 -18.60 -10.78
C ASP A 19 0.76 -17.41 -10.00
N VAL A 20 1.58 -16.59 -10.68
CA VAL A 20 2.13 -15.35 -10.10
C VAL A 20 1.03 -14.39 -9.65
N ARG A 21 -0.01 -14.20 -10.47
CA ARG A 21 -1.15 -13.33 -10.13
C ARG A 21 -1.92 -13.82 -8.90
N GLU A 22 -2.11 -15.13 -8.77
CA GLU A 22 -2.79 -15.70 -7.60
C GLU A 22 -1.96 -15.54 -6.32
N GLU A 23 -0.64 -15.72 -6.39
CA GLU A 23 0.24 -15.48 -5.24
C GLU A 23 0.26 -14.01 -4.82
N ILE A 24 0.30 -13.08 -5.79
CA ILE A 24 0.16 -11.65 -5.52
C ILE A 24 -1.18 -11.34 -4.84
N ARG A 25 -2.29 -11.88 -5.38
CA ARG A 25 -3.63 -11.64 -4.84
C ARG A 25 -3.74 -12.04 -3.37
N LYS A 26 -3.16 -13.18 -2.98
CA LYS A 26 -3.17 -13.64 -1.58
C LYS A 26 -2.50 -12.61 -0.65
N VAL A 27 -1.32 -12.11 -1.02
CA VAL A 27 -0.61 -11.10 -0.20
C VAL A 27 -1.37 -9.77 -0.17
N VAL A 28 -1.93 -9.35 -1.31
CA VAL A 28 -2.73 -8.12 -1.40
C VAL A 28 -3.97 -8.18 -0.51
N GLN A 29 -4.67 -9.32 -0.43
CA GLN A 29 -5.82 -9.47 0.46
C GLN A 29 -5.46 -9.27 1.94
N VAL A 30 -4.28 -9.75 2.35
CA VAL A 30 -3.76 -9.56 3.71
C VAL A 30 -3.40 -8.08 3.93
N LEU A 31 -2.72 -7.44 2.97
CA LEU A 31 -2.43 -5.99 3.02
C LEU A 31 -3.70 -5.16 3.15
N GLU A 32 -4.74 -5.48 2.38
CA GLU A 32 -6.01 -4.78 2.43
C GLU A 32 -6.70 -4.93 3.79
N GLN A 33 -6.59 -6.10 4.42
CA GLN A 33 -7.12 -6.34 5.75
C GLN A 33 -6.41 -5.47 6.79
N THR A 34 -5.08 -5.45 6.77
CA THR A 34 -4.30 -4.58 7.67
C THR A 34 -4.59 -3.09 7.39
N ALA A 35 -4.74 -2.69 6.12
CA ALA A 35 -5.14 -1.32 5.77
C ALA A 35 -6.56 -0.96 6.25
N ARG A 36 -7.50 -1.92 6.31
CA ARG A 36 -8.82 -1.72 6.93
C ARG A 36 -8.73 -1.52 8.43
N GLU A 37 -7.92 -2.32 9.12
CA GLU A 37 -7.70 -2.20 10.56
C GLU A 37 -7.10 -0.84 10.95
N ILE A 38 -6.06 -0.40 10.22
CA ILE A 38 -5.46 0.92 10.42
C ILE A 38 -6.50 2.02 10.17
N LEU A 39 -7.29 1.92 9.07
CA LEU A 39 -8.33 2.91 8.80
C LEU A 39 -9.35 3.00 9.93
N THR A 40 -9.89 1.86 10.37
CA THR A 40 -10.88 1.82 11.45
C THR A 40 -10.34 2.44 12.73
N LEU A 41 -9.08 2.16 13.07
CA LEU A 41 -8.41 2.76 14.22
C LEU A 41 -8.31 4.29 14.09
N LEU A 42 -7.83 4.78 12.96
CA LEU A 42 -7.62 6.22 12.75
C LEU A 42 -8.94 6.98 12.63
N GLN A 43 -9.98 6.41 12.03
CA GLN A 43 -11.30 7.05 11.93
C GLN A 43 -11.95 7.33 13.29
N THR A 44 -11.51 6.68 14.37
CA THR A 44 -11.99 7.01 15.72
C THR A 44 -11.59 8.40 16.20
N VAL A 45 -10.71 9.12 15.49
CA VAL A 45 -10.37 10.52 15.83
C VAL A 45 -11.53 11.49 15.59
N HIS A 46 -12.46 11.15 14.69
CA HIS A 46 -13.66 11.94 14.38
C HIS A 46 -14.77 11.83 15.45
N GLN A 47 -14.60 10.97 16.46
CA GLN A 47 -15.57 10.86 17.55
C GLN A 47 -15.43 12.04 18.52
N THR A 48 -16.51 12.39 19.24
CA THR A 48 -16.62 13.59 20.11
C THR A 48 -15.55 13.70 21.23
N SER A 49 -14.81 12.63 21.52
CA SER A 49 -13.65 12.63 22.44
C SER A 49 -12.38 12.03 21.81
N GLY A 50 -12.39 11.85 20.49
CA GLY A 50 -11.38 11.12 19.72
C GLY A 50 -10.00 11.78 19.72
N LEU A 51 -9.95 13.10 19.89
CA LEU A 51 -8.73 13.89 19.91
C LEU A 51 -7.87 13.69 21.17
N LYS A 52 -8.45 13.23 22.29
CA LYS A 52 -7.72 13.06 23.56
C LYS A 52 -6.69 11.92 23.54
N ASP A 53 -6.84 10.95 22.63
CA ASP A 53 -5.98 9.77 22.54
C ASP A 53 -5.28 9.64 21.17
N VAL A 54 -5.13 10.73 20.42
CA VAL A 54 -4.54 10.73 19.07
C VAL A 54 -3.15 10.10 19.07
N THR A 55 -2.28 10.46 20.02
CA THR A 55 -0.94 9.89 20.13
C THR A 55 -0.94 8.37 20.29
N LYS A 56 -1.83 7.83 21.14
CA LYS A 56 -1.96 6.38 21.34
C LYS A 56 -2.49 5.67 20.10
N LYS A 57 -3.42 6.30 19.38
CA LYS A 57 -3.98 5.78 18.13
C LYS A 57 -2.93 5.75 17.03
N CYS A 58 -2.14 6.82 16.88
CA CYS A 58 -1.04 6.90 15.93
C CYS A 58 0.04 5.84 16.25
N GLN A 59 0.39 5.67 17.52
CA GLN A 59 1.32 4.63 17.94
C GLN A 59 0.85 3.22 17.55
N LYS A 60 -0.42 2.89 17.83
CA LYS A 60 -1.02 1.61 17.41
C LYS A 60 -1.04 1.46 15.88
N ALA A 61 -1.35 2.52 15.15
CA ALA A 61 -1.30 2.49 13.69
C ALA A 61 0.12 2.20 13.18
N ARG A 62 1.15 2.79 13.80
CA ARG A 62 2.57 2.50 13.50
C ARG A 62 2.96 1.05 13.77
N GLU A 63 2.41 0.43 14.81
CA GLU A 63 2.59 -1.01 15.06
C GLU A 63 2.00 -1.86 13.93
N HIS A 64 0.80 -1.53 13.43
CA HIS A 64 0.22 -2.20 12.26
C HIS A 64 1.06 -1.97 10.98
N PHE A 65 1.72 -0.82 10.82
CA PHE A 65 2.65 -0.61 9.71
C PHE A 65 3.87 -1.55 9.74
N ALA A 66 4.25 -2.09 10.90
CA ALA A 66 5.28 -3.13 10.95
C ALA A 66 4.82 -4.43 10.27
N ALA A 67 3.53 -4.80 10.42
CA ALA A 67 2.96 -5.92 9.67
C ALA A 67 2.87 -5.61 8.16
N VAL A 68 2.49 -4.37 7.79
CA VAL A 68 2.49 -3.92 6.38
C VAL A 68 3.86 -4.07 5.75
N ARG A 69 4.94 -3.70 6.45
CA ARG A 69 6.32 -3.87 5.96
C ARG A 69 6.62 -5.33 5.62
N SER A 70 6.34 -6.24 6.54
CA SER A 70 6.56 -7.68 6.32
C SER A 70 5.74 -8.22 5.14
N GLN A 71 4.49 -7.75 4.99
CA GLN A 71 3.62 -8.15 3.89
C GLN A 71 4.10 -7.59 2.55
N LEU A 72 4.61 -6.36 2.51
CA LEU A 72 5.21 -5.77 1.30
C LEU A 72 6.54 -6.47 0.96
N ASP A 73 7.35 -6.84 1.94
CA ASP A 73 8.55 -7.65 1.70
C ASP A 73 8.20 -9.03 1.15
N GLU A 74 7.12 -9.67 1.63
CA GLU A 74 6.61 -10.89 1.04
C GLU A 74 6.15 -10.67 -0.42
N LEU A 75 5.39 -9.60 -0.69
CA LEU A 75 4.89 -9.28 -2.03
C LEU A 75 6.03 -9.16 -3.05
N LYS A 76 7.14 -8.54 -2.67
CA LYS A 76 8.35 -8.39 -3.51
C LYS A 76 8.93 -9.72 -3.98
N THR A 77 8.70 -10.81 -3.25
CA THR A 77 9.22 -12.14 -3.59
C THR A 77 8.33 -12.91 -4.58
N LYS A 78 7.10 -12.44 -4.84
CA LYS A 78 6.12 -13.17 -5.65
C LYS A 78 6.26 -12.96 -7.15
N PHE A 79 7.02 -11.96 -7.57
CA PHE A 79 7.20 -11.63 -8.99
C PHE A 79 8.62 -11.13 -9.29
N PRO A 80 9.10 -11.23 -10.54
CA PRO A 80 10.41 -10.73 -10.92
C PRO A 80 10.52 -9.20 -10.78
N ALA A 81 11.64 -8.70 -10.25
CA ALA A 81 11.82 -7.27 -9.94
C ALA A 81 11.68 -6.34 -11.17
N ASP A 82 11.99 -6.84 -12.37
CA ASP A 82 11.84 -6.13 -13.65
C ASP A 82 10.38 -6.04 -14.14
N GLN A 83 9.46 -6.79 -13.52
CA GLN A 83 8.06 -6.88 -13.90
C GLN A 83 7.12 -6.09 -12.98
N TYR A 84 7.64 -5.11 -12.23
CA TYR A 84 6.84 -4.24 -11.35
C TYR A 84 5.57 -3.71 -12.04
N TYR A 85 5.73 -3.00 -13.16
CA TYR A 85 4.60 -2.39 -13.89
C TYR A 85 3.73 -3.40 -14.66
N ARG A 86 4.15 -4.66 -14.78
CA ARG A 86 3.30 -5.71 -15.35
C ARG A 86 2.20 -6.13 -14.36
N PHE A 87 2.52 -6.09 -13.07
CA PHE A 87 1.63 -6.59 -12.02
C PHE A 87 1.12 -5.50 -11.08
N ASN A 88 1.61 -4.26 -11.16
CA ASN A 88 1.29 -3.19 -10.20
C ASN A 88 -0.20 -2.92 -9.98
N GLU A 89 -1.02 -3.06 -11.03
CA GLU A 89 -2.47 -2.89 -10.93
C GLU A 89 -3.13 -3.80 -9.88
N HIS A 90 -2.50 -4.91 -9.48
CA HIS A 90 -3.01 -5.78 -8.43
C HIS A 90 -2.90 -5.17 -7.02
N TRP A 91 -1.86 -4.37 -6.74
CA TRP A 91 -1.66 -3.76 -5.42
C TRP A 91 -1.83 -2.23 -5.42
N ARG A 92 -2.01 -1.61 -6.59
CA ARG A 92 -2.11 -0.16 -6.75
C ARG A 92 -3.10 0.47 -5.78
N PHE A 93 -4.31 -0.08 -5.71
CA PHE A 93 -5.37 0.44 -4.83
C PHE A 93 -4.99 0.36 -3.34
N VAL A 94 -4.49 -0.78 -2.89
CA VAL A 94 -4.10 -0.93 -1.47
C VAL A 94 -2.88 -0.07 -1.14
N LEU A 95 -1.94 0.09 -2.07
CA LEU A 95 -0.76 0.95 -1.89
C LEU A 95 -1.17 2.42 -1.73
N GLN A 96 -2.02 2.95 -2.61
CA GLN A 96 -2.59 4.30 -2.49
C GLN A 96 -3.29 4.53 -1.14
N ARG A 97 -4.04 3.54 -0.67
CA ARG A 97 -4.68 3.59 0.64
C ARG A 97 -3.68 3.57 1.79
N LEU A 98 -2.62 2.76 1.72
CA LEU A 98 -1.56 2.73 2.74
C LEU A 98 -0.78 4.05 2.80
N ILE A 99 -0.54 4.69 1.64
CA ILE A 99 0.06 6.03 1.56
C ILE A 99 -0.82 7.05 2.27
N PHE A 100 -2.12 7.06 1.96
CA PHE A 100 -3.09 7.91 2.65
C PHE A 100 -3.02 7.71 4.17
N LEU A 101 -3.06 6.47 4.66
CA LEU A 101 -3.02 6.17 6.09
C LEU A 101 -1.72 6.62 6.74
N ALA A 102 -0.57 6.44 6.07
CA ALA A 102 0.72 6.89 6.55
C ALA A 102 0.77 8.43 6.64
N ALA A 103 0.25 9.12 5.62
CA ALA A 103 0.13 10.57 5.60
C ALA A 103 -0.83 11.07 6.70
N PHE A 104 -1.92 10.36 6.94
CA PHE A 104 -2.88 10.72 7.98
C PHE A 104 -2.27 10.59 9.39
N VAL A 105 -1.50 9.53 9.65
CA VAL A 105 -0.75 9.39 10.92
C VAL A 105 0.19 10.57 11.13
N VAL A 106 1.00 10.92 10.13
CA VAL A 106 1.98 12.02 10.25
C VAL A 106 1.28 13.37 10.43
N TYR A 107 0.17 13.59 9.74
CA TYR A 107 -0.63 14.79 9.91
C TYR A 107 -1.23 14.89 11.32
N LEU A 108 -1.77 13.80 11.86
CA LEU A 108 -2.31 13.77 13.22
C LEU A 108 -1.24 13.99 14.31
N GLU A 109 0.01 13.62 14.04
CA GLU A 109 1.13 13.78 14.98
C GLU A 109 1.80 15.16 14.91
N SER A 110 1.83 15.79 13.73
CA SER A 110 2.69 16.95 13.48
C SER A 110 2.05 18.09 12.68
N GLU A 111 0.83 17.89 12.18
CA GLU A 111 0.12 18.82 11.29
C GLU A 111 0.90 19.18 10.01
N THR A 112 1.80 18.28 9.58
CA THR A 112 2.59 18.44 8.36
C THR A 112 2.24 17.42 7.29
N LEU A 113 2.53 17.77 6.04
CA LEU A 113 2.45 16.85 4.92
C LEU A 113 3.70 15.94 4.88
N VAL A 114 3.49 14.63 4.94
CA VAL A 114 4.57 13.65 4.87
C VAL A 114 5.25 13.66 3.49
N THR A 115 6.58 13.59 3.46
CA THR A 115 7.33 13.46 2.19
C THR A 115 7.20 12.06 1.60
N ARG A 116 7.43 11.92 0.29
CA ARG A 116 7.41 10.62 -0.39
C ARG A 116 8.43 9.66 0.20
N GLU A 117 9.61 10.16 0.55
CA GLU A 117 10.70 9.39 1.17
C GLU A 117 10.31 8.88 2.56
N ALA A 118 9.63 9.71 3.34
CA ALA A 118 9.15 9.31 4.67
C ALA A 118 8.04 8.24 4.57
N VAL A 119 7.12 8.34 3.60
CA VAL A 119 6.11 7.29 3.37
C VAL A 119 6.78 5.98 2.94
N ALA A 120 7.73 6.04 2.01
CA ALA A 120 8.50 4.86 1.60
C ALA A 120 9.22 4.21 2.79
N GLY A 121 9.80 5.03 3.68
CA GLY A 121 10.37 4.58 4.95
C GLY A 121 9.35 3.93 5.90
N ILE A 122 8.15 4.48 6.04
CA ILE A 122 7.06 3.88 6.84
C ILE A 122 6.64 2.52 6.26
N LEU A 123 6.50 2.41 4.94
CA LEU A 123 6.07 1.19 4.26
C LEU A 123 7.20 0.17 4.05
N GLY A 124 8.47 0.53 4.26
CA GLY A 124 9.61 -0.36 4.03
C GLY A 124 9.84 -0.65 2.55
N ILE A 125 9.60 0.33 1.68
CA ILE A 125 9.81 0.22 0.23
C ILE A 125 10.76 1.29 -0.27
N GLU A 126 11.23 1.13 -1.50
CA GLU A 126 12.17 2.06 -2.10
C GLU A 126 11.47 3.30 -2.68
N VAL A 127 12.25 4.35 -2.90
CA VAL A 127 11.78 5.58 -3.54
C VAL A 127 12.08 5.56 -5.05
N HIS A 128 13.15 4.88 -5.42
CA HIS A 128 13.66 4.82 -6.80
C HIS A 128 13.45 3.43 -7.38
N ARG A 129 12.94 3.40 -8.61
CA ARG A 129 12.70 2.17 -9.38
C ARG A 129 13.93 1.26 -9.48
N GLU A 130 15.12 1.84 -9.59
CA GLU A 130 16.38 1.09 -9.75
C GLU A 130 16.72 0.20 -8.55
N LYS A 131 16.16 0.51 -7.37
CA LYS A 131 16.39 -0.24 -6.14
C LYS A 131 15.36 -1.35 -5.92
N GLY A 132 14.37 -1.49 -6.80
CA GLY A 132 13.37 -2.54 -6.77
C GLY A 132 11.95 -2.01 -6.56
N PHE A 133 11.20 -2.68 -5.68
CA PHE A 133 9.82 -2.31 -5.38
C PHE A 133 9.77 -0.94 -4.72
N HIS A 134 9.10 -0.01 -5.39
CA HIS A 134 9.21 1.41 -5.11
C HIS A 134 7.85 2.08 -5.02
N LEU A 135 7.86 3.25 -4.39
CA LEU A 135 6.72 4.15 -4.30
C LEU A 135 6.63 5.03 -5.53
N ASP A 136 5.72 4.69 -6.45
CA ASP A 136 5.44 5.50 -7.64
C ASP A 136 4.91 6.90 -7.22
N ILE A 137 5.29 7.92 -7.98
CA ILE A 137 4.88 9.30 -7.71
C ILE A 137 3.37 9.48 -7.93
N GLU A 138 2.79 8.79 -8.90
CA GLU A 138 1.35 8.84 -9.14
C GLU A 138 0.57 8.31 -7.94
N ASP A 139 1.00 7.16 -7.41
CA ASP A 139 0.35 6.54 -6.24
C ASP A 139 0.51 7.40 -4.98
N TYR A 140 1.68 8.03 -4.81
CA TYR A 140 1.90 9.01 -3.73
C TYR A 140 0.90 10.16 -3.80
N LEU A 141 0.77 10.80 -4.97
CA LEU A 141 -0.16 11.91 -5.17
C LEU A 141 -1.62 11.47 -4.99
N SER A 142 -2.00 10.29 -5.50
CA SER A 142 -3.33 9.73 -5.29
C SER A 142 -3.65 9.51 -3.80
N GLY A 143 -2.70 8.98 -3.02
CA GLY A 143 -2.85 8.84 -1.57
C GLY A 143 -3.06 10.18 -0.85
N LEU A 144 -2.34 11.23 -1.27
CA LEU A 144 -2.50 12.56 -0.68
C LEU A 144 -3.86 13.21 -1.02
N LEU A 145 -4.40 12.96 -2.21
CA LEU A 145 -5.74 13.44 -2.56
C LEU A 145 -6.82 12.78 -1.70
N ILE A 146 -6.64 11.50 -1.33
CA ILE A 146 -7.52 10.82 -0.39
C ILE A 146 -7.42 11.45 1.00
N LEU A 147 -6.21 11.81 1.46
CA LEU A 147 -6.01 12.52 2.73
C LEU A 147 -6.79 13.85 2.75
N ALA A 148 -6.72 14.65 1.69
CA ALA A 148 -7.42 15.93 1.62
C ALA A 148 -8.93 15.78 1.86
N ASN A 149 -9.56 14.74 1.28
CA ASN A 149 -10.97 14.45 1.50
C ASN A 149 -11.28 14.08 2.97
N GLU A 150 -10.40 13.33 3.61
CA GLU A 150 -10.56 12.93 5.02
C GLU A 150 -10.41 14.13 5.97
N LEU A 151 -9.52 15.07 5.67
CA LEU A 151 -9.35 16.30 6.45
C LEU A 151 -10.55 17.23 6.35
N VAL A 152 -11.17 17.34 5.16
CA VAL A 152 -12.42 18.10 4.99
C VAL A 152 -13.52 17.50 5.87
N ARG A 153 -13.63 16.17 5.92
CA ARG A 153 -14.58 15.51 6.82
C ARG A 153 -14.31 15.84 8.28
N GLN A 154 -13.05 15.75 8.71
CA GLN A 154 -12.66 16.07 10.08
C GLN A 154 -13.03 17.50 10.48
N SER A 155 -12.93 18.47 9.55
CA SER A 155 -13.28 19.86 9.83
C SER A 155 -14.79 20.12 9.99
N ASN A 156 -15.63 19.22 9.47
CA ASN A 156 -17.08 19.33 9.52
C ASN A 156 -17.71 18.58 10.71
N ASP A 157 -16.94 17.72 11.39
CA ASP A 157 -17.34 16.95 12.57
C ASP A 157 -17.01 17.71 13.87
#